data_AF-A0AA87CAI0-F1
#
_entry.id   AF-A0AA87CAI0-F1
#
_cell.length_a   1.000
_cell.length_b   1.000
_cell.length_c   1.000
_cell.angle_alpha   90.00
_cell.angle_beta   90.00
_cell.angle_gamma   90.00
#
_symmetry.space_group_name_H-M   'P 1'
#
loop_
_entity.id
_entity.type
_entity.pdbx_description
1 polymer ?
#
loop_
_entity_poly.entity_id
_entity_poly.type
_entity_poly.pdbx_seq_one_letter_code
_entity_poly.pdbx_strand_id
1 'polypeptide(L)' 'MTIHLSSLGQVYLVCGKTDMRQGIDSLAYLVKTHFELDPFSGQVFLFCGGRKDRFKALYWDGQGFWLL' A
#
# COMPACT_ATOMS: atom_id res chain seq x y z
N MET A 1 9.32 -16.67 -1.40
CA MET A 1 9.49 -15.54 -0.47
C MET A 1 8.20 -15.41 0.31
N THR A 2 8.26 -15.53 1.64
CA THR A 2 7.08 -15.56 2.50
C THR A 2 7.05 -14.25 3.28
N ILE A 3 5.96 -13.50 3.18
CA ILE A 3 5.77 -12.27 3.95
C ILE A 3 5.07 -12.65 5.25
N HIS A 4 5.77 -12.54 6.38
CA HIS A 4 5.18 -12.73 7.70
C HIS A 4 4.44 -11.46 8.12
N LEU A 5 3.11 -11.52 8.18
CA LEU A 5 2.30 -10.35 8.54
C LEU A 5 2.69 -9.77 9.91
N SER A 6 3.07 -10.63 10.85
CA SER A 6 3.54 -10.24 12.18
C SER A 6 4.86 -9.46 12.19
N SER A 7 5.64 -9.52 11.11
CA SER A 7 6.90 -8.78 10.97
C SER A 7 6.77 -7.52 10.10
N LEU A 8 5.59 -7.22 9.55
CA LEU A 8 5.37 -6.06 8.67
C LEU A 8 5.36 -4.71 9.40
N GLY A 9 5.48 -4.71 10.74
CA GLY A 9 5.49 -3.49 11.53
C GLY A 9 4.18 -2.73 11.43
N GLN A 10 4.25 -1.45 11.04
CA GLN A 10 3.10 -0.56 10.98
C GLN A 10 2.35 -0.71 9.64
N VAL A 11 1.02 -0.85 9.73
CA VAL A 11 0.11 -0.91 8.58
C VAL A 11 -0.72 0.36 8.53
N TYR A 12 -0.71 1.03 7.37
CA TYR A 12 -1.53 2.20 7.10
C TYR A 12 -2.78 1.79 6.34
N LEU A 13 -3.96 2.11 6.90
CA LEU A 13 -5.21 2.00 6.17
C LEU A 13 -5.51 3.34 5.50
N VAL A 14 -5.47 3.36 4.17
CA VAL A 14 -5.80 4.54 3.39
C VAL A 14 -7.32 4.72 3.37
N CYS A 15 -7.76 5.81 4.00
CA CYS A 15 -9.17 6.19 4.09
C CYS A 15 -9.59 7.01 2.86
N GLY A 16 -10.80 6.73 2.36
CA GLY A 16 -11.35 7.39 1.17
C GLY A 16 -11.52 6.41 0.01
N LYS A 17 -11.96 6.92 -1.14
CA LYS A 17 -12.15 6.11 -2.35
C LYS A 17 -10.85 6.05 -3.14
N THR A 18 -10.19 4.90 -3.14
CA THR A 18 -9.06 4.64 -4.05
C THR A 18 -9.56 3.98 -5.34
N ASP A 19 -9.03 4.43 -6.47
CA ASP A 19 -9.24 3.73 -7.74
C ASP A 19 -8.39 2.45 -7.75
N MET A 20 -9.03 1.31 -7.55
CA MET A 20 -8.37 0.01 -7.46
C MET A 20 -7.74 -0.46 -8.78
N ARG A 21 -7.92 0.28 -9.88
CA ARG A 21 -7.21 0.04 -11.16
C ARG A 21 -5.79 0.60 -11.16
N GLN A 22 -5.44 1.46 -10.19
CA GLN A 22 -4.09 2.00 -10.05
C GLN A 22 -3.07 0.88 -9.79
N GLY A 23 -1.92 0.99 -10.47
CA GLY A 23 -0.75 0.13 -10.29
C GLY A 23 0.22 0.68 -9.25
N ILE A 24 1.40 0.05 -9.14
CA ILE A 24 2.44 0.37 -8.16
C ILE A 24 2.80 1.86 -8.18
N ASP A 25 3.20 2.40 -9.33
CA ASP A 25 3.71 3.78 -9.42
C ASP A 25 2.67 4.82 -8.98
N SER A 26 1.42 4.65 -9.42
CA SER A 26 0.33 5.54 -9.06
C SER A 26 0.01 5.49 -7.57
N LEU A 27 0.05 4.31 -6.96
CA LEU A 27 -0.22 4.15 -5.53
C LEU A 27 0.94 4.67 -4.67
N ALA A 28 2.18 4.40 -5.06
CA ALA A 28 3.36 4.95 -4.40
C ALA A 28 3.39 6.49 -4.49
N TYR A 29 3.03 7.04 -5.65
CA TYR A 29 2.87 8.49 -5.82
C TYR A 29 1.80 9.05 -4.87
N LEU A 30 0.65 8.39 -4.76
CA LEU A 30 -0.44 8.80 -3.87
C LEU A 30 -0.03 8.73 -2.39
N VAL A 31 0.69 7.69 -1.95
CA VAL A 31 1.28 7.62 -0.60
C VAL A 31 2.19 8.82 -0.33
N LYS A 32 3.09 9.12 -1.27
CA LYS A 32 4.03 10.23 -1.14
C LYS A 32 3.37 11.61 -1.13
N THR A 33 2.37 11.82 -1.98
CA THR A 33 1.84 13.16 -2.26
C THR A 33 0.59 13.51 -1.47
N HIS A 34 -0.30 12.56 -1.24
CA HIS A 34 -1.56 12.82 -0.54
C HIS A 34 -1.44 12.54 0.96
N PHE A 35 -0.58 11.61 1.35
CA PHE A 35 -0.39 11.23 2.75
C PHE A 35 0.94 11.71 3.33
N GLU A 36 1.85 12.25 2.50
CA GLU A 36 3.17 12.72 2.92
C GLU A 36 4.01 11.65 3.64
N LEU A 37 3.76 10.37 3.30
CA LEU A 37 4.48 9.22 3.84
C LEU A 37 5.51 8.71 2.83
N ASP A 38 6.56 8.07 3.32
CA ASP A 38 7.55 7.43 2.45
C ASP A 38 7.05 6.05 1.97
N PRO A 39 6.78 5.83 0.67
CA PRO A 39 6.38 4.53 0.16
C PRO A 39 7.50 3.47 0.26
N PHE A 40 8.76 3.85 0.47
CA PHE A 40 9.91 2.95 0.61
C PHE A 40 10.21 2.58 2.07
N SER A 41 9.37 2.98 3.02
CA SER A 41 9.62 2.82 4.47
C SER A 41 9.58 1.38 4.99
N GLY A 42 9.25 0.40 4.15
CA GLY A 42 9.00 -0.98 4.56
C GLY A 42 7.68 -1.17 5.31
N GLN A 43 6.80 -0.17 5.31
CA GLN A 43 5.45 -0.25 5.84
C GLN A 43 4.47 -0.74 4.77
N VAL A 44 3.32 -1.23 5.20
CA VAL A 44 2.25 -1.68 4.30
C VAL A 44 1.18 -0.62 4.19
N PHE A 45 0.81 -0.26 2.97
CA PHE A 45 -0.29 0.66 2.68
C PHE A 45 -1.46 -0.13 2.11
N LEU A 46 -2.56 -0.19 2.85
CA LEU A 46 -3.80 -0.85 2.46
C LEU A 46 -4.78 0.16 1.86
N PHE A 47 -5.18 -0.09 0.61
CA PHE A 47 -6.16 0.71 -0.10
C PHE A 47 -7.50 -0.01 -0.16
N CYS A 48 -8.59 0.73 0.06
CA CYS A 48 -9.94 0.20 -0.02
C CYS A 48 -10.66 0.77 -1.25
N GLY A 49 -11.23 -0.12 -2.06
CA GLY A 49 -12.12 0.30 -3.14
C GLY A 49 -13.47 0.81 -2.62
N GLY A 50 -14.23 1.47 -3.49
CA GLY A 50 -15.56 2.00 -3.11
C GLY A 50 -16.58 0.94 -2.68
N ARG A 51 -16.42 -0.31 -3.12
CA ARG A 51 -17.30 -1.44 -2.76
C ARG A 51 -16.95 -2.10 -1.42
N LYS A 52 -15.82 -1.73 -0.79
CA LYS A 52 -15.35 -2.26 0.51
C LYS A 52 -15.24 -3.79 0.61
N ASP A 53 -15.28 -4.49 -0.52
CA ASP A 53 -15.17 -5.95 -0.64
C ASP A 53 -13.73 -6.40 -0.94
N ARG A 54 -12.85 -5.46 -1.31
CA ARG A 54 -11.49 -5.73 -1.73
C ARG A 54 -10.52 -4.68 -1.20
N PHE A 55 -9.39 -5.18 -0.75
CA PHE A 55 -8.24 -4.39 -0.38
C PHE A 55 -7.11 -4.67 -1.36
N LYS A 56 -6.22 -3.69 -1.52
CA LYS A 56 -4.98 -3.81 -2.25
C LYS A 56 -3.87 -3.36 -1.31
N ALA A 57 -2.78 -4.12 -1.23
CA ALA A 57 -1.65 -3.78 -0.38
C ALA A 57 -0.45 -3.38 -1.23
N LEU A 58 0.14 -2.23 -0.93
CA LEU A 58 1.45 -1.83 -1.44
C LEU A 58 2.48 -2.01 -0.34
N TYR A 59 3.57 -2.74 -0.64
CA TYR A 59 4.65 -3.03 0.29
C TYR A 59 6.00 -2.94 -0.42
N TRP A 60 6.98 -2.30 0.21
CA TRP A 60 8.37 -2.26 -0.25
C TRP A 60 9.21 -3.24 0.56
N ASP A 61 9.84 -4.22 -0.09
CA ASP A 61 10.64 -5.25 0.59
C ASP A 61 12.14 -4.90 0.73
N GLY A 62 12.53 -3.69 0.30
CA GLY A 62 13.93 -3.27 0.23
C GLY A 62 14.54 -3.37 -1.16
N GLN A 63 13.95 -4.13 -2.08
CA GLN A 63 14.44 -4.34 -3.46
C GLN A 63 13.39 -3.97 -4.52
N GLY A 64 12.12 -4.17 -4.20
CA GLY A 64 11.00 -3.94 -5.11
C GLY A 64 9.68 -3.72 -4.39
N PHE A 65 8.72 -3.22 -5.16
CA PHE A 65 7.34 -3.13 -4.71
C PHE A 65 6.59 -4.42 -4.95
N TRP A 66 5.84 -4.82 -3.94
CA TRP A 66 4.84 -5.86 -3.97
C TRP A 66 3.46 -5.21 -4.03
N LEU A 67 2.61 -5.74 -4.92
CA LEU A 67 1.21 -5.36 -5.01
C LEU A 67 0.35 -6.61 -4.84
N LEU A 68 -0.41 -6.67 -3.75
CA LEU A 68 -1.27 -7.80 -3.37
C LEU A 68 -2.74 -7.40 -3.45
#